data_AF-L0A5R5-F1
#
_entry.id   AF-L0A5R5-F1
#
_cell.length_a   1.000
_cell.length_b   1.000
_cell.length_c   1.000
_cell.angle_alpha   90.00
_cell.angle_beta   90.00
_cell.angle_gamma   90.00
#
_symmetry.space_group_name_H-M   'P 1'
#
loop_
_entity.id
_entity.type
_entity.pdbx_description
1 polymer ?
#
loop_
_entity_poly.entity_id
_entity_poly.type
_entity_poly.pdbx_seq_one_letter_code
_entity_poly.pdbx_strand_id
1 'polypeptide(L)' 'MVIDDLPYPLRLWVRQRGYLFAWWMYSPEQLRRTLLDADPPVRFKVVGLEVNGVIVPYW' A
#
# COMPACT_ATOMS: atom_id res chain seq x y z
N MET A 1 -4.94 -13.27 1.94
CA MET A 1 -5.87 -12.13 1.97
C MET A 1 -5.98 -11.60 0.55
N VAL A 2 -7.19 -11.51 -0.01
CA VAL A 2 -7.40 -10.97 -1.36
C VAL A 2 -7.46 -9.44 -1.26
N ILE A 3 -6.73 -8.72 -2.12
CA ILE A 3 -6.64 -7.25 -2.10
C ILE A 3 -8.03 -6.60 -2.19
N ASP A 4 -8.94 -7.22 -2.93
CA ASP A 4 -10.29 -6.74 -3.20
C ASP A 4 -11.22 -6.76 -1.96
N ASP A 5 -10.93 -7.60 -0.96
CA ASP A 5 -11.78 -7.78 0.24
C ASP A 5 -11.33 -6.93 1.44
N LEU A 6 -10.32 -6.08 1.25
CA LEU A 6 -9.84 -5.19 2.30
C LEU A 6 -10.87 -4.10 2.64
N PRO A 7 -11.02 -3.69 3.91
CA PRO A 7 -11.92 -2.61 4.25
C PRO A 7 -11.25 -1.26 3.93
N TYR A 8 -11.55 -0.74 2.75
CA TYR A 8 -11.11 0.58 2.30
C TYR A 8 -11.89 1.71 3.00
N PRO A 9 -11.28 2.90 3.18
CA PRO A 9 -9.91 3.25 2.81
C PRO A 9 -8.88 2.66 3.78
N LEU A 10 -7.70 2.32 3.25
CA LEU A 10 -6.56 1.82 4.04
C LEU A 10 -5.33 2.69 3.85
N ARG A 11 -4.35 2.56 4.74
CA ARG A 11 -3.06 3.27 4.65
C ARG A 11 -1.97 2.32 4.18
N LEU A 12 -1.40 2.57 3.00
CA LEU A 12 -0.21 1.88 2.52
C LEU A 12 1.03 2.58 3.08
N TRP A 13 1.81 1.86 3.88
CA TRP A 13 3.08 2.34 4.37
C TRP A 13 4.19 1.96 3.40
N VAL A 14 4.95 2.96 2.97
CA VAL A 14 6.03 2.80 1.98
C VAL A 14 7.31 3.48 2.43
N ARG A 15 8.45 2.93 2.01
CA ARG A 15 9.77 3.52 2.17
C ARG A 15 10.31 3.95 0.82
N GLN A 16 10.61 5.24 0.66
CA GLN A 16 11.19 5.81 -0.54
C GLN A 16 12.45 6.61 -0.18
N ARG A 17 13.58 6.27 -0.80
CA ARG A 17 14.89 6.94 -0.58
C ARG A 17 15.28 7.05 0.92
N GLY A 18 14.94 6.04 1.72
CA GLY A 18 15.23 6.00 3.16
C GLY A 18 14.16 6.62 4.07
N TYR A 19 13.21 7.36 3.51
CA TYR A 19 12.12 8.00 4.25
C TYR A 19 10.86 7.14 4.27
N LEU A 20 10.13 7.17 5.38
CA LEU A 20 8.85 6.46 5.56
C LEU A 20 7.69 7.41 5.25
N PHE A 21 6.75 6.96 4.42
CA PHE A 21 5.53 7.66 4.05
C PHE A 21 4.32 6.75 4.22
N ALA A 22 3.14 7.35 4.39
CA ALA A 22 1.86 6.68 4.36
C ALA A 22 0.98 7.28 3.26
N TRP A 23 0.43 6.43 2.40
CA TRP A 23 -0.49 6.83 1.32
C TRP A 23 -1.87 6.26 1.58
N TRP A 24 -2.91 7.07 1.41
CA TRP A 24 -4.29 6.59 1.46
C TRP A 24 -4.65 5.88 0.17
N MET A 25 -5.20 4.68 0.31
CA MET A 25 -5.75 3.86 -0.76
C MET A 25 -7.25 3.79 -0.56
N TYR A 26 -8.01 4.26 -1.55
CA TYR A 26 -9.46 4.37 -1.46
C TYR A 26 -10.19 3.24 -2.18
N SER A 27 -9.48 2.47 -3.02
CA SER A 27 -10.08 1.35 -3.75
C SER A 27 -9.09 0.21 -4.01
N PRO A 28 -9.61 -1.01 -4.27
CA PRO A 28 -8.80 -2.16 -4.70
C PRO A 28 -7.95 -1.88 -5.93
N GLU A 29 -8.49 -1.16 -6.90
CA GLU A 29 -7.82 -0.84 -8.15
C GLU A 29 -6.63 0.09 -7.92
N GLN A 30 -6.77 1.08 -7.04
CA GLN A 30 -5.67 1.97 -6.66
C GLN A 30 -4.54 1.20 -5.99
N LEU A 31 -4.88 0.32 -5.04
CA LEU A 31 -3.88 -0.49 -4.36
C LEU A 31 -3.22 -1.49 -5.32
N ARG A 32 -4.01 -2.20 -6.14
CA ARG A 32 -3.51 -3.16 -7.13
C ARG A 32 -2.57 -2.48 -8.13
N ARG A 33 -2.98 -1.33 -8.68
CA ARG A 33 -2.12 -0.55 -9.57
C ARG A 33 -0.83 -0.14 -8.86
N THR A 34 -0.91 0.35 -7.63
CA THR A 34 0.29 0.75 -6.86
C THR A 34 1.25 -0.42 -6.61
N LEU A 35 0.73 -1.62 -6.29
CA LEU A 35 1.55 -2.78 -5.94
C LEU A 35 2.09 -3.55 -7.16
N LEU A 36 1.33 -3.59 -8.25
CA LEU A 36 1.58 -4.45 -9.40
C LEU A 36 1.94 -3.68 -10.67
N ASP A 37 2.10 -2.35 -10.61
CA ASP A 37 2.60 -1.59 -11.77
C ASP A 37 3.98 -2.13 -12.16
N ALA A 38 4.11 -2.56 -13.41
CA ALA A 38 5.38 -3.06 -13.92
C ALA A 38 6.39 -1.93 -14.18
N ASP A 39 5.91 -0.70 -14.36
CA ASP A 39 6.74 0.50 -14.53
C ASP A 39 6.20 1.66 -13.67
N PRO A 40 6.40 1.59 -12.34
CA PRO A 40 5.83 2.58 -11.45
C PRO A 40 6.55 3.94 -11.62
N PRO A 41 5.80 5.06 -11.70
CA PRO A 41 6.39 6.40 -11.80
C PRO A 41 7.26 6.76 -10.58
N VAL A 42 7.07 6.05 -9.46
CA VAL A 42 7.85 6.21 -8.23
C VAL A 42 8.28 4.83 -7.74
N ARG A 43 9.58 4.65 -7.50
CA ARG A 43 10.10 3.44 -6.84
C ARG A 43 10.06 3.59 -5.32
N PHE A 44 9.40 2.63 -4.67
CA PHE A 44 9.28 2.56 -3.21
C PHE A 44 9.27 1.09 -2.77
N LYS A 45 9.54 0.85 -1.49
CA LYS A 45 9.37 -0.45 -0.82
C LYS A 45 8.11 -0.39 0.03
N VAL A 46 7.19 -1.32 -0.17
CA VAL A 46 6.06 -1.47 0.76
C VAL A 46 6.56 -2.04 2.08
N VAL A 47 6.16 -1.44 3.19
CA VAL A 47 6.53 -1.91 4.54
C VAL A 47 5.33 -2.45 5.32
N GLY A 48 4.11 -2.06 4.93
CA GLY A 48 2.91 -2.61 5.53
C GLY A 48 1.63 -1.98 5.00
N LEU A 49 0.51 -2.62 5.34
CA LEU A 49 -0.84 -2.14 5.10
C LEU A 49 -1.50 -1.90 6.45
N GLU A 50 -1.95 -0.67 6.70
CA GLU A 50 -2.72 -0.33 7.89
C GLU A 50 -4.22 -0.36 7.59
N VAL A 51 -4.92 -1.24 8.29
CA VAL A 51 -6.35 -1.48 8.16
C VAL A 51 -6.99 -1.24 9.52
N ASN A 52 -7.92 -0.27 9.61
CA ASN A 52 -8.57 0.10 10.87
C ASN A 52 -7.60 0.35 12.05
N GLY A 53 -6.41 0.91 11.79
CA GLY A 53 -5.39 1.16 12.81
C GLY A 53 -4.41 0.01 13.07
N VAL A 54 -4.57 -1.14 12.41
CA VAL A 54 -3.68 -2.31 12.54
C VAL A 54 -2.74 -2.39 11.34
N ILE A 55 -1.42 -2.33 11.58
CA ILE A 55 -0.40 -2.48 10.53
C ILE A 55 -0.11 -3.97 10.32
N VAL A 56 -0.41 -4.46 9.13
CA VAL A 56 -0.06 -5.81 8.66
C VAL A 56 1.24 -5.71 7.86
N PRO A 57 2.33 -6.37 8.27
CA PRO A 57 3.55 -6.44 7.49
C PRO A 57 3.28 -7.05 6.11
N TYR A 58 3.77 -6.40 5.06
CA TYR A 58 3.68 -6.90 3.70
C TYR A 58 5.03 -7.52 3.32
N TRP A 59 5.08 -8.85 3.13
CA TRP A 59 6.27 -9.62 2.77
C TRP A 59 6.21 -10.07 1.32
#